data_AF-A0A1G7IY48-F1
#
_entry.id   AF-A0A1G7IY48-F1
#
_cell.length_a   1.000
_cell.length_b   1.000
_cell.length_c   1.000
_cell.angle_alpha   90.00
_cell.angle_beta   90.00
_cell.angle_gamma   90.00
#
_symmetry.space_group_name_H-M   'P 1'
#
loop_
_entity.id
_entity.type
_entity.pdbx_description
1 polymer ?
#
loop_
_entity_poly.entity_id
_entity_poly.type
_entity_poly.pdbx_seq_one_letter_code
_entity_poly.pdbx_strand_id
1 'polypeptide(L)' 'MTTGDRIERNVESAADERPTVAATRCSQERTVFAEQGNTDAWIATDLTVDLER' A
#
# COMPACT_ATOMS: atom_id res chain seq x y z
N MET A 1 21.18 12.81 17.21
CA MET A 1 19.95 13.26 16.52
C MET A 1 19.69 12.32 15.36
N THR A 2 18.72 11.44 15.52
CA THR A 2 17.80 10.87 14.53
C THR A 2 17.17 9.69 15.25
N THR A 3 16.16 10.03 16.03
CA THR A 3 15.12 9.11 16.45
C THR A 3 14.56 8.55 15.15
N GLY A 4 15.00 7.36 14.76
CA GLY A 4 14.28 6.59 13.78
C GLY A 4 12.89 6.41 14.38
N ASP A 5 11.93 7.15 13.83
CA ASP A 5 10.51 7.05 14.14
C ASP A 5 10.09 5.63 13.78
N ARG A 6 10.32 4.72 14.73
CA ARG A 6 9.85 3.36 14.67
C ARG A 6 8.37 3.51 14.92
N ILE A 7 7.61 3.59 13.84
CA ILE A 7 6.15 3.49 13.87
C ILE A 7 5.85 2.22 14.66
N GLU A 8 5.47 2.38 15.93
CA GLU A 8 4.96 1.32 16.77
C GLU A 8 3.63 0.92 16.14
N ARG A 9 3.69 -0.01 15.18
CA ARG A 9 2.50 -0.68 14.71
C ARG A 9 1.90 -1.35 15.93
N ASN A 10 0.77 -0.83 16.41
CA ASN A 10 -0.12 -1.54 17.30
C ASN A 10 -0.66 -2.76 16.51
N VAL A 11 0.09 -3.87 16.53
CA VAL A 11 -0.20 -5.09 15.74
C VAL A 11 -1.30 -5.95 16.39
N GLU A 12 -1.77 -5.61 17.59
CA GLU A 12 -2.62 -6.52 18.38
C GLU A 12 -4.12 -6.52 17.98
N SER A 13 -4.56 -5.66 17.04
CA SER A 13 -5.96 -5.65 16.58
C SER A 13 -6.15 -5.61 15.05
N ALA A 14 -5.08 -5.52 14.27
CA ALA A 14 -5.16 -5.38 12.80
C ALA A 14 -5.04 -6.71 12.04
N ALA A 15 -4.94 -7.86 12.73
CA ALA A 15 -4.64 -9.14 12.09
C ALA A 15 -5.79 -9.70 11.23
N ASP A 16 -7.03 -9.22 11.41
CA ASP A 16 -8.22 -9.70 10.68
C ASP A 16 -8.74 -8.71 9.62
N GLU A 17 -8.28 -7.45 9.63
CA GLU A 17 -8.72 -6.46 8.64
C GLU A 17 -7.75 -6.46 7.47
N ARG A 18 -8.14 -7.13 6.37
CA ARG A 18 -7.42 -6.99 5.11
C ARG A 18 -7.53 -5.54 4.64
N PRO A 19 -6.40 -4.82 4.47
CA PRO A 19 -6.46 -3.43 4.04
C PRO A 19 -7.08 -3.33 2.64
N THR A 20 -7.94 -2.34 2.45
CA THR A 20 -8.50 -2.04 1.13
C THR A 20 -7.48 -1.25 0.34
N VAL A 21 -7.00 -1.84 -0.76
CA VAL A 21 -6.01 -1.21 -1.66
C VAL A 21 -6.68 -0.87 -2.99
N ALA A 22 -6.56 0.39 -3.42
CA ALA A 22 -6.98 0.85 -4.73
C ALA A 22 -5.82 0.80 -5.73
N ALA A 23 -6.07 0.31 -6.94
CA ALA A 23 -5.13 0.34 -8.05
C ALA A 23 -5.54 1.42 -9.05
N THR A 24 -4.66 2.38 -9.31
CA THR A 24 -4.91 3.47 -10.26
C THR A 24 -3.85 3.43 -11.37
N ARG A 25 -4.30 3.28 -12.62
CA ARG A 25 -3.41 3.37 -13.78
C ARG A 25 -3.17 4.84 -14.13
N CYS A 26 -2.02 5.37 -13.74
CA CYS A 26 -1.66 6.78 -13.96
C CYS A 26 -1.11 7.05 -15.37
N SER A 27 -0.57 6.02 -16.02
CA SER A 27 -0.12 6.07 -17.41
C SER A 27 -0.23 4.69 -18.07
N GLN A 28 0.12 4.58 -19.35
CA GLN A 28 0.10 3.29 -20.05
C GLN A 28 1.00 2.24 -19.38
N GLU A 29 2.10 2.66 -18.77
CA GLU A 29 3.11 1.76 -18.21
C GLU A 29 3.16 1.77 -16.69
N ARG A 30 2.32 2.55 -16.00
CA ARG A 30 2.46 2.73 -14.54
C ARG A 30 1.15 2.63 -13.79
N THR A 31 1.18 1.82 -12.75
CA THR A 31 0.09 1.63 -11.80
C THR A 31 0.54 2.02 -10.40
N VAL A 32 -0.30 2.78 -9.70
CA VAL A 32 -0.11 3.17 -8.30
C VAL A 32 -1.10 2.41 -7.44
N PHE A 33 -0.60 1.79 -6.37
CA PHE A 33 -1.38 1.16 -5.31
C PHE A 33 -1.35 2.05 -4.07
N ALA A 34 -2.54 2.37 -3.57
CA ALA A 34 -2.72 3.16 -2.35
C ALA A 34 -3.70 2.47 -1.41
N GLU A 35 -3.38 2.47 -0.13
CA GLU A 35 -4.25 1.97 0.93
C GLU A 35 -5.28 3.05 1.31
N GLN A 36 -6.54 2.64 1.51
CA GLN A 36 -7.59 3.56 1.91
C GLN A 36 -7.25 4.24 3.24
N GLY A 37 -7.25 5.58 3.26
CA GLY A 37 -6.94 6.35 4.46
C GLY A 37 -5.45 6.58 4.70
N ASN A 38 -4.56 6.03 3.86
CA ASN A 38 -3.11 6.27 3.92
C ASN A 38 -2.62 6.83 2.58
N THR A 39 -2.48 8.16 2.52
CA THR A 39 -1.97 8.86 1.32
C THR A 39 -0.46 9.10 1.37
N ASP A 40 0.13 8.95 2.57
CA ASP A 40 1.55 9.22 2.79
C ASP A 40 2.45 8.10 2.27
N ALA A 41 1.91 6.88 2.13
CA ALA A 41 2.63 5.72 1.59
C ALA A 41 1.89 5.09 0.39
N TRP A 42 2.59 4.95 -0.73
CA TRP A 42 2.07 4.33 -1.95
C TRP A 42 3.16 3.53 -2.68
N ILE A 43 2.74 2.56 -3.49
CA ILE A 43 3.63 1.76 -4.34
C ILE A 43 3.32 2.09 -5.80
N ALA A 44 4.30 2.56 -6.56
CA ALA A 44 4.19 2.63 -8.02
C ALA A 44 5.03 1.53 -8.65
N THR A 45 4.42 0.81 -9.58
CA THR A 45 5.08 -0.24 -10.35
C THR A 45 4.69 -0.16 -11.82
N ASP A 46 5.57 -0.67 -12.65
CA ASP A 46 5.39 -0.90 -14.08
C ASP A 46 4.92 -2.33 -14.41
N LEU A 47 4.91 -3.23 -13.42
CA LEU A 47 4.48 -4.61 -13.58
C LEU A 47 3.22 -4.89 -12.73
N THR A 48 2.14 -5.24 -13.41
CA THR A 48 0.95 -5.84 -12.81
C THR A 48 0.60 -7.12 -13.56
N VAL A 49 0.19 -8.15 -12.83
CA VAL A 49 -0.22 -9.44 -13.41
C VAL A 49 -1.69 -9.70 -13.11
N ASP A 50 -2.38 -10.39 -14.02
CA ASP A 50 -3.73 -10.89 -13.75
C ASP A 50 -3.67 -12.00 -12.71
N LEU A 51 -4.65 -12.03 -11.81
CA LEU A 51 -4.77 -13.09 -10.82
C LEU A 51 -5.45 -14.30 -11.45
N GLU A 52 -4.77 -15.43 -11.45
CA GLU A 52 -5.40 -16.73 -11.70
C GLU A 52 -6.21 -17.13 -10.47
N ARG A 53 -7.47 -17.56 -10.67
CA ARG A 53 -8.41 -17.91 -9.60
C ARG A 53 -8.68 -19.41 -9.56
#